data_AF-A0A353T1G2-F1
#
_entry.id   AF-A0A353T1G2-F1
#
_cell.length_a   1.000
_cell.length_b   1.000
_cell.length_c   1.000
_cell.angle_alpha   90.00
_cell.angle_beta   90.00
_cell.angle_gamma   90.00
#
_symmetry.space_group_name_H-M   'P 1'
#
loop_
_entity.id
_entity.type
_entity.pdbx_description
1 polymer ?
#
loop_
_entity_poly.entity_id
_entity_poly.type
_entity_poly.pdbx_seq_one_letter_code
_entity_poly.pdbx_strand_id
1 'polypeptide(L)'
;MKRVWGMLLALILCISAVSGCGSEKKAEAPGPSADAASNPSDKETEKETKEKAVEKPEKITMMVDGTVFTKENAQDKFVESWEKETGIKLEVIQPDHDAYYDVLGQTFASGAKNWPDVVILAPDYYSGYAQEGALWDMT
;
A
#
# COMPACT_ATOMS: atom_id res chain seq x y z
N MET A 1 -44.53 -16.83 24.91
CA MET A 1 -44.75 -18.06 24.12
C MET A 1 -44.42 -17.77 22.67
N LYS A 2 -43.54 -18.60 22.09
CA LYS A 2 -43.44 -18.96 20.66
C LYS A 2 -42.84 -17.92 19.70
N ARG A 3 -41.54 -18.17 19.46
CA ARG A 3 -40.68 -17.76 18.35
C ARG A 3 -41.42 -17.83 17.00
N VAL A 4 -41.32 -16.77 16.19
CA VAL A 4 -41.63 -16.80 14.76
C VAL A 4 -40.32 -16.70 14.00
N TRP A 5 -40.21 -17.59 13.05
CA TRP A 5 -39.04 -18.08 12.36
C TRP A 5 -39.06 -17.53 10.93
N GLY A 6 -37.92 -17.01 10.48
CA GLY A 6 -37.48 -17.06 9.09
C GLY A 6 -38.17 -16.16 8.07
N MET A 7 -37.38 -15.30 7.43
CA MET A 7 -37.47 -15.16 5.97
C MET A 7 -36.07 -15.04 5.40
N LEU A 8 -35.75 -16.03 4.58
CA LEU A 8 -34.55 -16.24 3.78
C LEU A 8 -34.54 -15.21 2.65
N LEU A 9 -33.52 -14.34 2.57
CA LEU A 9 -33.35 -13.40 1.46
C LEU A 9 -32.44 -14.03 0.40
N ALA A 10 -33.03 -14.61 -0.64
CA ALA A 10 -32.30 -15.06 -1.83
C ALA A 10 -31.95 -13.84 -2.69
N LEU A 11 -30.65 -13.50 -2.78
CA LEU A 11 -30.15 -12.46 -3.66
C LEU A 11 -29.95 -13.04 -5.06
N ILE A 12 -30.76 -12.57 -6.00
CA ILE A 12 -30.77 -12.97 -7.40
C ILE A 12 -29.57 -12.33 -8.12
N LEU A 13 -28.75 -13.18 -8.72
CA LEU A 13 -27.64 -12.83 -9.61
C LEU A 13 -28.19 -12.43 -10.99
N CYS A 14 -28.05 -11.16 -11.39
CA CYS A 14 -28.37 -10.70 -12.74
C CYS A 14 -27.09 -10.30 -13.47
N ILE A 15 -26.81 -10.99 -14.57
CA ILE A 15 -25.73 -10.77 -15.53
C ILE A 15 -26.24 -9.86 -16.66
N SER A 16 -25.31 -9.12 -17.29
CA SER A 16 -25.33 -8.42 -18.60
C SER A 16 -25.22 -6.88 -18.47
N ALA A 17 -24.34 -6.16 -19.17
CA ALA A 17 -23.65 -6.42 -20.43
C ALA A 17 -22.32 -5.65 -20.52
N VAL A 18 -21.28 -6.26 -21.10
CA VAL A 18 -20.18 -5.54 -21.76
C VAL A 18 -20.37 -5.72 -23.26
N SER A 19 -20.78 -4.63 -23.91
CA SER A 19 -20.59 -4.42 -25.35
C SER A 19 -19.40 -3.48 -25.49
N GLY A 20 -18.32 -3.99 -26.08
CA GLY A 20 -17.09 -3.25 -26.34
C GLY A 20 -16.20 -4.03 -27.31
N CYS A 21 -16.67 -4.17 -28.54
CA CYS A 21 -15.87 -4.67 -29.67
C CYS A 21 -15.12 -3.47 -30.28
N GLY A 22 -13.80 -3.58 -30.44
CA GLY A 22 -12.97 -2.49 -30.94
C GLY A 22 -11.56 -2.93 -31.39
N SER A 23 -11.51 -3.91 -32.29
CA SER A 23 -10.44 -4.22 -33.26
C SER A 23 -8.98 -4.42 -32.80
N GLU A 24 -8.55 -5.67 -32.73
CA GLU A 24 -7.17 -6.11 -32.97
C GLU A 24 -6.97 -6.43 -34.47
N LYS A 25 -5.91 -5.89 -35.10
CA LYS A 25 -5.25 -6.49 -36.27
C LYS A 25 -3.73 -6.27 -36.15
N LYS A 26 -2.97 -7.36 -36.24
CA LYS A 26 -1.51 -7.42 -36.23
C LYS A 26 -0.98 -7.86 -37.60
N ALA A 27 0.07 -7.14 -38.03
CA ALA A 27 1.18 -7.45 -38.97
C ALA A 27 0.91 -7.57 -40.49
N GLU A 28 1.59 -6.73 -41.29
CA GLU A 28 2.80 -7.10 -42.07
C GLU A 28 3.55 -5.82 -42.56
N ALA A 29 4.89 -5.90 -42.68
CA ALA A 29 5.84 -4.89 -43.21
C ALA A 29 6.63 -5.53 -44.40
N PRO A 30 7.57 -4.89 -45.15
CA PRO A 30 8.24 -3.58 -44.99
C PRO A 30 8.46 -2.76 -46.30
N GLY A 31 9.03 -1.56 -46.20
CA GLY A 31 9.70 -0.85 -47.31
C GLY A 31 9.73 0.69 -47.18
N PRO A 32 10.81 1.40 -47.59
CA PRO A 32 11.45 2.43 -46.78
C PRO A 32 11.25 3.87 -47.28
N SER A 33 11.41 4.86 -46.39
CA SER A 33 12.10 6.11 -46.74
C SER A 33 12.58 6.85 -45.49
N ALA A 34 13.77 7.44 -45.63
CA ALA A 34 14.54 8.15 -44.62
C ALA A 34 14.11 9.63 -44.47
N ASP A 35 14.91 10.34 -43.66
CA ASP A 35 14.94 11.77 -43.29
C ASP A 35 14.10 12.13 -42.05
N ALA A 36 14.67 12.37 -40.87
CA ALA A 36 15.70 13.33 -40.41
C ALA A 36 15.04 14.45 -39.58
N ALA A 37 15.46 14.49 -38.30
CA ALA A 37 15.54 15.63 -37.39
C ALA A 37 14.27 16.47 -37.09
N SER A 38 13.90 16.50 -35.80
CA SER A 38 14.02 17.69 -34.90
C SER A 38 12.93 17.67 -33.82
N ASN A 39 13.34 17.55 -32.55
CA ASN A 39 12.61 18.08 -31.39
C ASN A 39 12.76 19.63 -31.40
N PRO A 40 11.96 20.47 -30.70
CA PRO A 40 11.61 20.26 -29.30
C PRO A 40 10.23 20.74 -28.81
N SER A 41 9.91 20.29 -27.59
CA SER A 41 9.24 21.07 -26.53
C SER A 41 7.72 21.20 -26.57
N ASP A 42 7.03 20.27 -25.91
CA ASP A 42 5.69 20.49 -25.33
C ASP A 42 5.74 20.37 -23.81
N LYS A 43 6.00 21.52 -23.18
CA LYS A 43 5.27 22.05 -22.03
C LYS A 43 4.94 21.05 -20.90
N GLU A 44 5.92 20.82 -20.03
CA GLU A 44 5.65 20.38 -18.67
C GLU A 44 4.75 21.43 -18.00
N THR A 45 3.51 21.02 -17.73
CA THR A 45 2.65 21.72 -16.79
C THR A 45 3.20 21.40 -15.42
N GLU A 46 4.09 22.26 -14.91
CA GLU A 46 4.45 22.29 -13.49
C GLU A 46 3.17 22.49 -12.70
N LYS A 47 2.64 21.37 -12.19
CA LYS A 47 1.62 21.38 -11.16
C LYS A 47 2.36 21.80 -9.89
N GLU A 48 2.41 23.12 -9.68
CA GLU A 48 2.89 23.75 -8.46
C GLU A 48 2.07 23.20 -7.29
N THR A 49 2.55 22.09 -6.74
CA THR A 49 2.00 21.47 -5.55
C THR A 49 2.47 22.36 -4.43
N LYS A 50 1.59 23.27 -3.98
CA LYS A 50 1.81 24.03 -2.74
C LYS A 50 2.30 23.05 -1.68
N GLU A 51 3.58 23.14 -1.34
CA GLU A 51 4.20 22.36 -0.27
C GLU A 51 3.45 22.70 1.01
N LYS A 52 2.49 21.85 1.37
CA LYS A 52 1.87 21.92 2.69
C LYS A 52 2.99 21.57 3.67
N ALA A 53 3.29 22.48 4.58
CA ALA A 53 4.27 22.22 5.62
C ALA A 53 3.94 20.88 6.30
N VAL A 54 4.89 19.94 6.24
CA VAL A 54 4.72 18.61 6.85
C VAL A 54 4.79 18.80 8.36
N GLU A 55 3.66 18.62 9.04
CA GLU A 55 3.61 18.66 10.49
C GLU A 55 4.19 17.37 11.06
N LYS A 56 5.04 17.52 12.07
CA LYS A 56 5.65 16.40 12.76
C LYS A 56 4.58 15.65 13.58
N PRO A 57 4.44 14.33 13.43
CA PRO A 57 3.44 13.57 14.18
C PRO A 57 3.84 13.45 15.65
N GLU A 58 2.84 13.31 16.53
CA GLU A 58 3.06 13.06 17.96
C GLU A 58 3.45 11.60 18.24
N LYS A 59 2.97 10.66 17.41
CA LYS A 59 3.18 9.21 17.54
C LYS A 59 3.30 8.57 16.16
N ILE A 60 4.17 7.56 16.07
CA ILE A 60 4.28 6.62 14.96
C ILE A 60 4.06 5.21 15.49
N THR A 61 3.32 4.40 14.74
CA THR A 61 3.08 2.98 15.00
C THR A 61 3.85 2.15 13.99
N MET A 62 4.73 1.28 14.48
CA MET A 62 5.58 0.42 13.66
C MET A 62 5.26 -1.05 13.92
N MET A 63 4.90 -1.78 12.87
CA MET A 63 4.66 -3.22 12.92
C MET A 63 5.85 -3.99 12.36
N VAL A 64 6.59 -4.66 13.24
CA VAL A 64 7.81 -5.44 12.90
C VAL A 64 7.73 -6.82 13.53
N ASP A 65 8.60 -7.74 13.14
CA ASP A 65 8.72 -9.05 13.79
C ASP A 65 9.92 -9.11 14.74
N GLY A 66 10.25 -10.31 15.21
CA GLY A 66 11.40 -10.58 16.07
C GLY A 66 12.78 -10.49 15.41
N THR A 67 12.88 -10.13 14.13
CA THR A 67 14.18 -9.84 13.48
C THR A 67 14.71 -8.45 13.82
N VAL A 68 13.83 -7.58 14.32
CA VAL A 68 14.16 -6.29 14.94
C VAL A 68 14.34 -6.49 16.45
N PHE A 69 14.91 -5.51 17.17
CA PHE A 69 15.03 -5.55 18.63
C PHE A 69 13.71 -5.96 19.30
N THR A 70 13.72 -7.07 20.04
CA THR A 70 12.61 -7.51 20.90
C THR A 70 12.75 -6.90 22.29
N LYS A 71 11.73 -7.06 23.14
CA LYS A 71 11.78 -6.59 24.52
C LYS A 71 12.98 -7.17 25.28
N GLU A 72 13.26 -8.45 25.07
CA GLU A 72 14.42 -9.16 25.64
C GLU A 72 15.74 -8.69 25.03
N ASN A 73 15.70 -8.14 23.82
CA ASN A 73 16.84 -7.63 23.06
C ASN A 73 16.81 -6.10 22.93
N ALA A 74 16.53 -5.39 24.03
CA ALA A 74 16.68 -3.94 24.15
C ALA A 74 15.78 -3.07 23.25
N GLN A 75 14.57 -3.52 22.91
CA GLN A 75 13.56 -2.69 22.22
C GLN A 75 13.25 -1.40 22.99
N ASP A 76 13.23 -1.45 24.32
CA ASP A 76 13.02 -0.29 25.19
C ASP A 76 14.08 0.81 24.95
N LYS A 77 15.36 0.43 24.82
CA LYS A 77 16.45 1.37 24.54
C LYS A 77 16.39 1.94 23.14
N PHE A 78 15.95 1.13 22.17
CA PHE A 78 15.70 1.60 20.81
C PHE A 78 14.58 2.65 20.80
N VAL A 79 13.46 2.38 21.46
CA VAL A 79 12.34 3.31 21.60
C VAL A 79 12.78 4.58 22.33
N GLU A 80 13.50 4.46 23.46
CA GLU A 80 14.00 5.63 24.19
C GLU A 80 14.92 6.52 23.32
N SER A 81 15.83 5.90 22.58
CA SER A 81 16.73 6.62 21.67
C SER A 81 15.95 7.30 20.55
N TRP A 82 14.97 6.61 19.95
CA TRP A 82 14.09 7.18 18.94
C TRP A 82 13.33 8.39 19.49
N GLU A 83 12.66 8.26 20.64
CA GLU A 83 11.84 9.33 21.20
C GLU A 83 12.69 10.53 21.61
N LYS A 84 13.91 10.30 22.10
CA LYS A 84 14.85 11.37 22.44
C LYS A 84 15.32 12.15 21.22
N GLU A 85 15.75 11.46 20.16
CA GLU A 85 16.32 12.09 18.97
C GLU A 85 15.24 12.71 18.09
N THR A 86 14.09 12.03 17.95
CA THR A 86 13.03 12.49 17.08
C THR A 86 12.03 13.36 17.80
N GLY A 87 11.79 13.20 19.11
CA GLY A 87 10.66 13.79 19.83
C GLY A 87 9.29 13.27 19.39
N ILE A 88 9.23 12.08 18.77
CA ILE A 88 8.01 11.41 18.30
C ILE A 88 7.86 10.12 19.11
N LYS A 89 6.68 9.85 19.67
CA LYS A 89 6.42 8.59 20.38
C LYS A 89 6.45 7.41 19.42
N LEU A 90 7.04 6.30 19.83
CA LEU A 90 7.09 5.08 19.02
C LEU A 90 6.34 3.93 19.68
N GLU A 91 5.27 3.50 19.03
CA GLU A 91 4.54 2.29 19.40
C GLU A 91 4.98 1.13 18.50
N VAL A 92 5.54 0.07 19.11
CA VAL A 92 6.00 -1.12 18.37
C VAL A 92 4.97 -2.24 18.55
N ILE A 93 4.35 -2.66 17.46
CA ILE A 93 3.51 -3.85 17.39
C ILE A 93 4.39 -4.99 16.88
N GLN A 94 4.63 -6.00 17.71
CA GLN A 94 5.59 -7.06 17.39
C GLN A 94 4.96 -8.46 17.45
N PRO A 95 4.28 -8.92 16.38
CA PRO A 95 3.89 -10.31 16.23
C PRO A 95 5.12 -11.24 16.18
N ASP A 96 4.90 -12.52 16.46
CA ASP A 96 5.93 -13.56 16.30
C ASP A 96 6.36 -13.67 14.83
N HIS A 97 7.62 -14.03 14.61
CA HIS A 97 8.22 -14.05 13.26
C HIS A 97 7.52 -15.02 12.30
N ASP A 98 7.11 -16.19 12.79
CA ASP A 98 6.41 -17.20 12.00
C ASP A 98 4.97 -16.80 11.64
N ALA A 99 4.34 -15.95 12.46
CA ALA A 99 2.99 -15.45 12.25
C ALA A 99 2.93 -14.05 11.62
N TYR A 100 4.07 -13.40 11.37
CA TYR A 100 4.12 -11.97 11.02
C TYR A 100 3.28 -11.64 9.79
N TYR A 101 3.45 -12.36 8.68
CA TYR A 101 2.75 -12.07 7.42
C TYR A 101 1.25 -12.40 7.48
N ASP A 102 0.85 -13.37 8.30
CA ASP A 102 -0.58 -13.64 8.53
C ASP A 102 -1.24 -12.46 9.27
N VAL A 103 -0.58 -11.96 10.32
CA VAL A 103 -1.06 -10.79 11.08
C VAL A 103 -1.01 -9.52 10.22
N LEU A 104 0.04 -9.34 9.42
CA LEU A 104 0.17 -8.21 8.50
C LEU A 104 -0.98 -8.21 7.47
N GLY A 105 -1.23 -9.35 6.82
CA GLY A 105 -2.32 -9.50 5.87
C GLY A 105 -3.69 -9.21 6.48
N GLN A 106 -3.95 -9.72 7.70
CA GLN A 106 -5.17 -9.41 8.45
C GLN A 106 -5.28 -7.92 8.79
N THR A 107 -4.16 -7.28 9.14
CA THR A 107 -4.10 -5.85 9.45
C THR A 107 -4.45 -5.01 8.24
N PHE A 108 -3.87 -5.31 7.07
CA PHE A 108 -4.22 -4.64 5.82
C PHE A 108 -5.70 -4.85 5.45
N ALA A 109 -6.20 -6.09 5.58
CA ALA A 109 -7.58 -6.44 5.31
C ALA A 109 -8.59 -5.77 6.27
N SER A 110 -8.16 -5.34 7.45
CA SER A 110 -9.01 -4.63 8.42
C SER A 110 -9.33 -3.18 8.02
N GLY A 111 -8.69 -2.68 6.95
CA GLY A 111 -8.93 -1.37 6.36
C GLY A 111 -7.97 -0.28 6.86
N ALA A 112 -7.77 0.75 6.02
CA ALA A 112 -6.74 1.77 6.17
C ALA A 112 -6.70 2.51 7.52
N LYS A 113 -7.82 2.60 8.23
CA LYS A 113 -7.89 3.22 9.56
C LYS A 113 -7.05 2.48 10.61
N ASN A 114 -6.81 1.19 10.41
CA ASN A 114 -6.10 0.32 11.35
C ASN A 114 -4.67 0.00 10.87
N TRP A 115 -4.23 0.55 9.74
CA TRP A 115 -2.88 0.29 9.25
C TRP A 115 -1.86 0.96 10.18
N PRO A 116 -0.73 0.30 10.46
CA PRO A 116 0.40 0.96 11.10
C PRO A 116 1.01 1.97 10.12
N ASP A 117 1.76 2.93 10.66
CA ASP A 117 2.47 3.93 9.86
C ASP A 117 3.68 3.31 9.13
N VAL A 118 4.31 2.31 9.75
CA VAL A 118 5.50 1.62 9.23
C VAL A 118 5.35 0.10 9.38
N VAL A 119 5.75 -0.65 8.37
CA VAL A 119 5.82 -2.11 8.38
C VAL A 119 7.19 -2.58 7.91
N ILE A 120 7.66 -3.74 8.41
CA ILE A 120 8.75 -4.47 7.75
C ILE A 120 8.16 -5.36 6.66
N LEU A 121 8.72 -5.32 5.46
CA LEU A 121 8.26 -6.13 4.33
C LEU A 121 9.44 -6.86 3.72
N ALA A 122 9.30 -8.18 3.53
CA ALA A 122 10.19 -8.90 2.63
C ALA A 122 9.94 -8.48 1.18
N PRO A 123 10.97 -8.54 0.31
CA PRO A 123 10.87 -8.11 -1.09
C PRO A 123 9.74 -8.79 -1.87
N ASP A 124 9.45 -10.05 -1.56
CA ASP A 124 8.42 -10.85 -2.24
C ASP A 124 7.00 -10.26 -2.07
N TYR A 125 6.76 -9.48 -1.01
CA TYR A 125 5.47 -8.84 -0.73
C TYR A 125 5.40 -7.38 -1.19
N TYR A 126 6.55 -6.72 -1.37
CA TYR A 126 6.60 -5.28 -1.65
C TYR A 126 5.82 -4.91 -2.91
N SER A 127 6.05 -5.61 -4.02
CA SER A 127 5.41 -5.30 -5.30
C SER A 127 3.89 -5.46 -5.25
N GLY A 128 3.39 -6.45 -4.50
CA GLY A 128 1.95 -6.67 -4.33
C GLY A 128 1.29 -5.51 -3.60
N TYR A 129 1.80 -5.17 -2.42
CA TYR A 129 1.25 -4.06 -1.62
C TYR A 129 1.40 -2.69 -2.31
N ALA A 130 2.50 -2.47 -3.05
CA ALA A 130 2.67 -1.25 -3.85
C ALA A 130 1.61 -1.14 -4.96
N GLN A 131 1.35 -2.23 -5.69
CA GLN A 131 0.32 -2.25 -6.76
C GLN A 131 -1.10 -2.05 -6.21
N GLU A 132 -1.37 -2.52 -4.99
CA GLU A 132 -2.63 -2.29 -4.29
C GLU A 132 -2.77 -0.85 -3.75
N GLY A 133 -1.74 -0.01 -3.89
CA GLY A 133 -1.73 1.36 -3.37
C GLY A 133 -1.63 1.42 -1.85
N ALA A 134 -1.17 0.34 -1.21
CA ALA A 134 -1.08 0.22 0.24
C ALA A 134 0.19 0.87 0.82
N LEU A 135 1.18 1.14 -0.04
CA LEU A 135 2.46 1.74 0.35
C LEU A 135 2.56 3.20 -0.14
N TRP A 136 3.16 4.04 0.69
CA TRP A 136 3.48 5.42 0.32
C TRP A 136 4.59 5.45 -0.75
N ASP A 137 4.40 6.28 -1.78
CA ASP A 137 5.42 6.56 -2.79
C ASP A 137 6.46 7.56 -2.25
N MET A 138 7.68 7.09 -1.98
CA MET A 138 8.74 7.89 -1.35
C MET A 138 9.60 8.68 -2.36
N THR A 139 9.25 8.72 -3.64
CA THR A 139 10.00 9.50 -4.67
C THR A 139 9.76 10.99 -4.60
#